data_AF-A0A2V9U138-F1
#
_entry.id   AF-A0A2V9U138-F1
#
_cell.length_a   1.000
_cell.length_b   1.000
_cell.length_c   1.000
_cell.angle_alpha   90.00
_cell.angle_beta   90.00
_cell.angle_gamma   90.00
#
_symmetry.space_group_name_H-M   'P 1'
#
loop_
_entity.id
_entity.type
_entity.pdbx_description
1 polymer ?
#
loop_
_entity_poly.entity_id
_entity_poly.type
_entity_poly.pdbx_seq_one_letter_code
_entity_poly.pdbx_strand_id
1 'polypeptide(L)'
;MGLDKFDFAIIALYLAGITLFGLRFRKRQRSLRDYFLADRSIPWWAIALSIVAAETSTLTIISIPGLAYDTNFTFLQVVLGYLAGRVIISFVLLPHYFRGDLYTAYELIERRFGRNLR
;
A
#
# COMPACT_ATOMS: atom_id res chain seq x y z
N MET A 1 4.68 -26.80 -22.73
CA MET A 1 4.79 -26.22 -21.38
C MET A 1 3.54 -25.40 -21.14
N GLY A 2 2.56 -25.97 -20.46
CA GLY A 2 1.32 -25.31 -20.09
C GLY A 2 1.06 -25.55 -18.61
N LEU A 3 0.20 -24.74 -18.01
CA LEU A 3 -0.20 -24.91 -16.61
C LEU A 3 -0.87 -26.28 -16.44
N ASP A 4 -0.43 -27.04 -15.45
CA ASP A 4 -1.03 -28.32 -15.10
C ASP A 4 -2.32 -28.09 -14.27
N LYS A 5 -3.15 -29.12 -14.14
CA LYS A 5 -4.35 -29.12 -13.32
C LYS A 5 -4.06 -28.72 -11.87
N PHE A 6 -2.88 -29.08 -11.36
CA PHE A 6 -2.44 -28.66 -10.03
C PHE A 6 -2.18 -27.16 -9.94
N ASP A 7 -1.57 -26.55 -10.97
CA ASP A 7 -1.35 -25.09 -11.01
C ASP A 7 -2.69 -24.34 -11.02
N PHE A 8 -3.62 -24.79 -11.87
CA PHE A 8 -4.96 -24.22 -11.92
C PHE A 8 -5.71 -24.37 -10.58
N ALA A 9 -5.56 -25.51 -9.90
CA ALA A 9 -6.15 -25.72 -8.59
C ALA A 9 -5.59 -24.75 -7.55
N ILE A 10 -4.28 -24.49 -7.54
CA ILE A 10 -3.63 -23.53 -6.65
C ILE A 10 -4.14 -22.11 -6.92
N ILE A 11 -4.21 -21.70 -8.20
CA ILE A 11 -4.71 -20.38 -8.59
C ILE A 11 -6.16 -20.21 -8.15
N ALA A 12 -7.02 -21.21 -8.41
CA ALA A 12 -8.41 -21.18 -8.02
C ALA A 12 -8.58 -21.09 -6.49
N LEU A 13 -7.80 -21.88 -5.74
CA LEU A 13 -7.81 -21.85 -4.28
C LEU A 13 -7.36 -20.50 -3.73
N TYR A 14 -6.30 -19.91 -4.31
CA TYR A 14 -5.81 -18.58 -3.94
C TYR A 14 -6.88 -17.51 -4.17
N LEU A 15 -7.48 -17.47 -5.36
CA LEU A 15 -8.52 -16.50 -5.72
C LEU A 15 -9.77 -16.65 -4.84
N ALA A 16 -10.22 -17.88 -4.60
CA ALA A 16 -11.32 -18.15 -3.70
C ALA A 16 -10.98 -17.73 -2.25
N GLY A 17 -9.77 -18.06 -1.78
CA GLY A 17 -9.27 -17.73 -0.45
C GLY A 17 -9.25 -16.22 -0.19
N ILE A 18 -8.65 -15.42 -1.08
CA ILE A 18 -8.61 -13.96 -0.92
C ILE A 18 -10.00 -13.34 -1.00
N THR A 19 -10.89 -13.88 -1.85
CA THR A 19 -12.26 -13.38 -2.00
C THR A 19 -13.08 -13.66 -0.74
N LEU A 20 -13.05 -14.89 -0.24
CA LEU A 20 -13.74 -15.30 0.99
C LEU A 20 -13.20 -14.54 2.21
N PHE A 21 -11.89 -14.35 2.28
CA PHE A 21 -11.26 -13.53 3.31
C PHE A 21 -11.77 -12.09 3.26
N GLY A 22 -11.77 -11.45 2.09
CA GLY A 22 -12.29 -10.09 1.91
C GLY A 22 -13.77 -9.95 2.29
N LEU A 23 -14.59 -10.95 1.94
CA LEU A 23 -16.01 -10.99 2.31
C LEU A 23 -16.22 -10.99 3.83
N ARG A 24 -15.30 -11.55 4.62
CA ARG A 24 -15.39 -11.54 6.09
C ARG A 24 -15.25 -10.14 6.68
N PHE A 25 -14.59 -9.22 5.98
CA PHE A 25 -14.45 -7.82 6.39
C PHE A 25 -15.55 -6.90 5.82
N ARG A 26 -16.56 -7.47 5.15
CA ARG A 26 -17.75 -6.75 4.67
C ARG A 26 -18.63 -6.30 5.83
N LYS A 27 -18.23 -5.24 6.53
CA LYS A 27 -19.08 -4.55 7.52
C LYS A 27 -20.07 -3.61 6.82
N ARG A 28 -21.24 -3.40 7.42
CA ARG A 28 -22.17 -2.31 7.05
C ARG A 28 -21.49 -1.01 7.45
N GLN A 29 -20.87 -0.33 6.49
CA GLN A 29 -20.24 0.96 6.66
C GLN A 29 -21.30 1.99 7.03
N ARG A 30 -21.24 2.55 8.26
CA ARG A 30 -22.24 3.49 8.75
C ARG A 30 -21.87 4.96 8.52
N SER A 31 -20.59 5.25 8.22
CA SER A 31 -20.09 6.60 7.95
C SER A 31 -18.87 6.59 7.03
N LEU A 32 -18.55 7.75 6.41
CA LEU A 32 -17.34 7.92 5.61
C LEU A 32 -16.05 7.71 6.44
N ARG A 33 -16.08 8.03 7.73
CA ARG A 33 -14.96 7.80 8.66
C ARG A 33 -14.71 6.32 8.91
N ASP A 34 -15.75 5.51 9.03
CA ASP A 34 -15.64 4.05 9.14
C ASP A 34 -15.00 3.46 7.87
N TYR A 35 -15.39 3.98 6.69
CA TYR A 35 -14.90 3.49 5.40
C TYR A 35 -13.46 3.90 5.09
N PHE A 36 -13.10 5.18 5.28
CA PHE A 36 -11.79 5.70 4.89
C PHE A 36 -10.72 5.60 5.98
N LEU A 37 -11.11 5.72 7.25
CA LEU A 37 -10.16 5.75 8.36
C LEU A 37 -10.19 4.47 9.20
N ALA A 38 -11.17 3.58 8.99
CA ALA A 38 -11.39 2.37 9.81
C ALA A 38 -11.33 2.68 11.32
N ASP A 39 -11.85 3.85 11.69
CA ASP A 39 -11.79 4.45 13.02
C ASP A 39 -10.39 4.47 13.66
N ARG A 40 -9.33 4.51 12.83
CA ARG A 40 -7.91 4.45 13.24
C ARG A 40 -7.58 3.23 14.11
N SER A 41 -8.35 2.17 13.99
CA SER A 41 -8.25 0.95 14.81
C SER A 41 -7.34 -0.13 14.20
N ILE A 42 -6.86 0.07 12.97
CA ILE A 42 -6.00 -0.89 12.28
C ILE A 42 -4.60 -0.89 12.92
N PRO A 43 -4.06 -2.05 13.34
CA PRO A 43 -2.73 -2.11 13.93
C PRO A 43 -1.65 -1.79 12.89
N TRP A 44 -0.54 -1.19 13.36
CA TRP A 44 0.53 -0.67 12.49
C TRP A 44 1.12 -1.72 11.54
N TRP A 45 1.22 -2.98 11.96
CA TRP A 45 1.77 -4.06 11.13
C TRP A 45 0.86 -4.36 9.92
N ALA A 46 -0.45 -4.27 10.09
CA ALA A 46 -1.41 -4.49 9.01
C ALA A 46 -1.36 -3.32 8.00
N ILE A 47 -1.18 -2.09 8.50
CA ILE A 47 -0.96 -0.90 7.67
C ILE A 47 0.33 -1.06 6.86
N ALA A 48 1.43 -1.48 7.51
CA ALA A 48 2.71 -1.69 6.84
C ALA A 48 2.62 -2.75 5.73
N LEU A 49 1.98 -3.89 6.00
CA LEU A 49 1.76 -4.93 4.99
C LEU A 49 0.90 -4.42 3.83
N SER A 50 -0.14 -3.65 4.10
CA SER A 50 -0.98 -3.05 3.07
C SER A 50 -0.21 -2.08 2.19
N ILE A 51 0.69 -1.27 2.76
CA ILE A 51 1.53 -0.33 2.00
C ILE A 51 2.46 -1.10 1.07
N VAL A 52 3.17 -2.11 1.59
CA VAL A 52 4.07 -2.95 0.79
C VAL A 52 3.31 -3.66 -0.33
N ALA A 53 2.13 -4.21 -0.04
CA ALA A 53 1.29 -4.87 -1.04
C ALA A 53 0.79 -3.91 -2.13
N ALA A 54 0.47 -2.66 -1.78
CA ALA A 54 -0.01 -1.65 -2.73
C ALA A 54 1.12 -1.12 -3.64
N GLU A 55 2.33 -1.00 -3.12
CA GLU A 55 3.50 -0.50 -3.87
C GLU A 55 4.18 -1.59 -4.70
N THR A 56 4.13 -2.85 -4.24
CA THR A 56 4.81 -3.95 -4.92
C THR A 56 3.98 -4.42 -6.12
N SER A 57 4.47 -4.12 -7.31
CA SER A 57 3.83 -4.54 -8.57
C SER A 57 4.47 -5.80 -9.14
N THR A 58 3.77 -6.47 -10.06
CA THR A 58 4.33 -7.59 -10.84
C THR A 58 5.58 -7.16 -11.59
N LEU A 59 5.63 -5.91 -12.08
CA LEU A 59 6.80 -5.35 -12.74
C LEU A 59 8.01 -5.37 -11.78
N THR A 60 7.83 -4.95 -10.53
CA THR A 60 8.91 -4.98 -9.54
C THR A 60 9.50 -6.39 -9.36
N ILE A 61 8.64 -7.40 -9.27
CA ILE A 61 9.05 -8.81 -9.06
C ILE A 61 9.88 -9.33 -10.24
N ILE A 62 9.52 -8.96 -11.47
CA ILE A 62 10.21 -9.44 -12.68
C ILE A 62 11.46 -8.60 -12.96
N SER A 63 11.34 -7.27 -12.86
CA SER A 63 12.38 -6.33 -13.29
C SER A 63 13.58 -6.24 -12.33
N ILE A 64 13.38 -6.33 -11.01
CA ILE A 64 14.50 -6.18 -10.07
C ILE A 64 15.51 -7.34 -10.17
N PRO A 65 15.11 -8.62 -10.20
CA PRO A 65 16.05 -9.71 -10.45
C PRO A 65 16.72 -9.62 -11.82
N GLY A 66 15.96 -9.25 -12.87
CA GLY A 66 16.53 -9.04 -14.21
C GLY A 66 17.60 -7.94 -14.22
N LEU A 67 17.32 -6.80 -13.59
CA LEU A 67 18.28 -5.71 -13.44
C LEU A 67 19.51 -6.13 -12.64
N ALA A 68 19.32 -6.87 -11.55
CA ALA A 68 20.43 -7.37 -10.73
C ALA A 68 21.30 -8.38 -11.48
N TYR A 69 20.69 -9.21 -12.33
CA TYR A 69 21.37 -10.18 -13.17
C TYR A 69 22.18 -9.51 -14.28
N ASP A 70 21.59 -8.54 -14.98
CA ASP A 70 22.23 -7.84 -16.11
C ASP A 70 23.27 -6.81 -15.66
N THR A 71 23.12 -6.28 -14.44
CA THR A 71 23.97 -5.20 -13.92
C THR A 71 24.62 -5.58 -12.57
N ASN A 72 24.18 -4.96 -11.48
CA ASN A 72 24.67 -5.16 -10.13
C ASN A 72 23.66 -4.61 -9.10
N PHE A 73 24.05 -4.57 -7.83
CA PHE A 73 23.19 -4.10 -6.73
C PHE A 73 23.06 -2.58 -6.58
N THR A 74 23.42 -1.78 -7.60
CA THR A 74 23.29 -0.31 -7.54
C THR A 74 21.86 0.15 -7.28
N PHE A 75 20.84 -0.63 -7.69
CA PHE A 75 19.43 -0.31 -7.39
C PHE A 75 19.14 -0.20 -5.87
N LEU A 76 19.97 -0.81 -5.01
CA LEU A 76 19.85 -0.68 -3.55
C LEU A 76 20.00 0.78 -3.08
N GLN A 77 20.67 1.65 -3.83
CA GLN A 77 20.73 3.08 -3.51
C GLN A 77 19.32 3.71 -3.48
N VAL A 78 18.45 3.34 -4.42
CA VAL A 78 17.05 3.80 -4.46
C VAL A 78 16.28 3.23 -3.28
N VAL A 79 16.48 1.95 -2.93
CA VAL A 79 15.83 1.30 -1.78
C VAL A 79 16.21 2.01 -0.48
N LEU A 80 17.50 2.32 -0.28
CA LEU A 80 17.98 3.09 0.86
C LEU A 80 17.42 4.51 0.87
N GLY A 81 17.32 5.15 -0.30
CA GLY A 81 16.67 6.45 -0.46
C GLY A 81 15.19 6.43 -0.04
N TYR A 82 14.44 5.40 -0.43
CA TYR A 82 13.05 5.22 0.00
C TYR A 82 12.94 5.00 1.51
N LEU A 83 13.84 4.21 2.10
CA LEU A 83 13.89 4.02 3.56
C LEU A 83 14.10 5.36 4.27
N ALA A 84 15.13 6.11 3.89
CA ALA A 84 15.44 7.41 4.47
C ALA A 84 14.28 8.41 4.28
N GLY A 85 13.72 8.47 3.06
CA GLY A 85 12.57 9.32 2.74
C GLY A 85 11.35 9.00 3.62
N ARG A 86 11.04 7.71 3.84
CA ARG A 86 9.93 7.29 4.72
C ARG A 86 10.15 7.70 6.17
N VAL A 87 11.38 7.56 6.67
CA VAL A 87 11.73 8.04 8.03
C VAL A 87 11.47 9.55 8.12
N ILE A 88 11.97 10.33 7.17
CA ILE A 88 11.77 11.79 7.15
C ILE A 88 10.27 12.14 7.08
N ILE A 89 9.53 11.53 6.15
CA ILE A 89 8.09 11.76 5.97
C ILE A 89 7.32 11.40 7.25
N SER A 90 7.71 10.33 7.96
CA SER A 90 7.06 9.90 9.20
C SER A 90 7.18 10.94 10.32
N PHE A 91 8.29 11.68 10.39
CA PHE A 91 8.50 12.72 11.40
C PHE A 91 7.98 14.09 10.97
N VAL A 92 8.06 14.41 9.67
CA VAL A 92 7.73 15.75 9.18
C VAL A 92 6.27 15.85 8.76
N LEU A 93 5.77 14.94 7.92
CA LEU A 93 4.45 15.04 7.30
C LEU A 93 3.37 14.33 8.09
N LEU A 94 3.66 13.15 8.63
CA LEU A 94 2.68 12.33 9.35
C LEU A 94 2.02 13.10 10.52
N PRO A 95 2.73 13.88 11.36
CA PRO A 95 2.09 14.63 12.44
C PRO A 95 1.09 15.69 11.95
N HIS A 96 1.19 16.16 10.71
CA HIS A 96 0.20 17.08 10.13
C HIS A 96 -1.04 16.34 9.64
N TYR A 97 -0.88 15.14 9.07
CA TYR A 97 -2.00 14.28 8.67
C TYR A 97 -2.83 13.82 9.87
N PHE A 98 -2.19 13.58 11.01
CA PHE A 98 -2.87 13.17 12.24
C PHE A 98 -3.46 14.33 13.06
N ARG A 99 -3.07 15.59 12.80
CA ARG A 99 -3.53 16.80 13.51
C ARG A 99 -4.92 17.32 13.09
N GLY A 100 -5.78 16.42 12.59
CA GLY A 100 -7.18 16.69 12.28
C GLY A 100 -7.87 15.46 11.70
N ASP A 101 -9.13 15.61 11.28
CA ASP A 101 -9.87 14.61 10.51
C ASP A 101 -9.65 14.85 9.01
N LEU A 102 -8.43 14.59 8.55
CA LEU A 102 -8.13 14.57 7.11
C LEU A 102 -8.48 13.18 6.56
N TYR A 103 -9.30 13.14 5.51
CA TYR A 103 -9.70 11.91 4.81
C TYR A 103 -8.81 11.63 3.59
N THR A 104 -8.21 12.68 3.02
CA THR A 104 -7.34 12.57 1.83
C THR A 104 -6.06 13.37 2.00
N ALA A 105 -5.00 12.96 1.29
CA ALA A 105 -3.75 13.71 1.28
C ALA A 105 -3.93 15.14 0.73
N TYR A 106 -4.84 15.30 -0.24
CA TYR A 106 -5.14 16.58 -0.90
C TYR A 106 -5.77 17.61 0.03
N GLU A 107 -6.47 17.20 1.09
CA GLU A 107 -7.03 18.14 2.07
C GLU A 107 -5.94 18.88 2.84
N LEU A 108 -4.76 18.27 3.05
CA LEU A 108 -3.62 18.97 3.62
C LEU A 108 -3.11 20.06 2.67
N ILE A 109 -3.08 19.77 1.37
CA ILE A 109 -2.68 20.71 0.32
C ILE A 109 -3.68 21.85 0.24
N GLU A 110 -4.99 21.56 0.20
CA GLU A 110 -6.05 22.57 0.19
C GLU A 110 -5.99 23.48 1.43
N ARG A 111 -5.79 22.91 2.63
CA ARG A 111 -5.66 23.71 3.85
C ARG A 111 -4.44 24.63 3.84
N ARG A 112 -3.36 24.22 3.18
CA ARG A 112 -2.10 24.98 3.15
C ARG A 112 -2.03 26.00 2.02
N PHE A 113 -2.62 25.70 0.86
CA PHE A 113 -2.45 26.47 -0.37
C PHE A 113 -3.77 26.98 -0.98
N GLY A 114 -4.91 26.61 -0.39
CA GLY A 114 -6.24 27.00 -0.87
C GLY A 114 -6.80 26.03 -1.92
N ARG A 115 -8.08 26.26 -2.27
CA ARG A 115 -8.89 25.39 -3.15
C ARG A 115 -8.44 25.32 -4.61
N ASN A 116 -7.67 26.30 -5.06
CA ASN A 116 -7.27 26.40 -6.48
C ASN A 116 -6.21 25.36 -6.88
N LEU A 117 -5.62 24.65 -5.91
CA LEU A 117 -4.57 23.64 -6.12
C LEU A 117 -5.07 22.19 -6.01
N ARG A 118 -6.39 21.99 -5.89
CA ARG A 118 -7.01 20.71 -5.55
C ARG A 118 -7.53 19.96 -6.77
#